data_AF-A0A946K0L3-F1
#
_entry.id   AF-A0A946K0L3-F1
#
_cell.length_a   1.000
_cell.length_b   1.000
_cell.length_c   1.000
_cell.angle_alpha   90.00
_cell.angle_beta   90.00
_cell.angle_gamma   90.00
#
_symmetry.space_group_name_H-M   'P 1'
#
loop_
_entity.id
_entity.type
_entity.pdbx_description
1 polymer ?
#
loop_
_entity_poly.entity_id
_entity_poly.type
_entity_poly.pdbx_seq_one_letter_code
_entity_poly.pdbx_strand_id
1 'polypeptide(L)' 'MADINIENFYKHIARILSILYAAFPSKSPLYVDDVAGVDDPDEYGLHSPDYTAGFFAMLWL' A
#
# COMPACT_ATOMS: atom_id res chain seq x y z
N MET A 1 -6.81 1.75 -16.09
CA MET A 1 -7.36 1.35 -14.79
C MET A 1 -6.69 0.03 -14.48
N ALA A 2 -5.60 0.07 -13.70
CA ALA A 2 -4.90 -1.16 -13.32
C ALA A 2 -5.91 -2.09 -12.65
N ASP A 3 -5.81 -3.38 -12.93
CA ASP A 3 -6.70 -4.41 -12.39
C ASP A 3 -6.63 -4.30 -10.85
N ILE A 4 -7.61 -3.63 -10.25
CA ILE A 4 -7.68 -3.48 -8.81
C ILE A 4 -7.97 -4.88 -8.32
N ASN A 5 -6.95 -5.56 -7.79
CA ASN A 5 -7.17 -6.78 -7.05
C ASN A 5 -8.00 -6.42 -5.81
N ILE A 6 -9.32 -6.45 -5.96
CA ILE A 6 -10.28 -6.04 -4.92
C ILE A 6 -10.03 -6.83 -3.63
N GLU A 7 -9.56 -8.08 -3.73
CA GLU A 7 -9.29 -8.94 -2.58
C GLU A 7 -8.14 -8.43 -1.70
N ASN A 8 -7.17 -7.72 -2.27
CA ASN A 8 -6.06 -7.14 -1.51
C ASN A 8 -6.28 -5.65 -1.23
N PHE A 9 -7.06 -4.96 -2.05
CA PHE A 9 -7.36 -3.54 -1.89
C PHE A 9 -7.93 -3.20 -0.50
N TYR A 10 -8.96 -3.90 -0.04
CA TYR A 10 -9.57 -3.59 1.27
C TYR A 10 -8.59 -3.82 2.43
N LYS A 11 -7.67 -4.78 2.32
CA LYS A 11 -6.64 -5.05 3.33
C LYS A 11 -5.64 -3.90 3.42
N HIS A 12 -5.20 -3.39 2.27
CA HIS A 12 -4.32 -2.22 2.21
C HIS A 12 -5.01 -0.98 2.80
N ILE A 13 -6.27 -0.72 2.43
CA ILE A 13 -7.06 0.41 2.99
C ILE A 13 -7.19 0.31 4.51
N ALA A 14 -7.56 -0.87 5.03
CA ALA A 14 -7.69 -1.09 6.46
C ALA A 14 -6.35 -0.85 7.20
N ARG A 15 -5.24 -1.28 6.61
CA ARG A 15 -3.90 -1.10 7.19
C ARG A 15 -3.46 0.36 7.17
N ILE A 16 -3.65 1.07 6.05
CA ILE A 16 -3.38 2.51 5.92
C ILE A 16 -4.13 3.29 6.99
N LEU A 17 -5.46 3.08 7.10
CA LEU A 17 -6.30 3.79 8.07
C LEU A 17 -5.90 3.47 9.51
N SER A 18 -5.51 2.22 9.79
CA SER A 18 -5.04 1.82 11.12
C SER A 18 -3.75 2.54 11.53
N ILE A 19 -2.79 2.66 10.60
CA ILE A 19 -1.54 3.39 10.82
C ILE A 19 -1.82 4.89 11.05
N LEU A 20 -2.62 5.50 10.19
CA LEU A 20 -2.97 6.92 10.30
C LEU A 20 -3.76 7.23 11.58
N TYR A 21 -4.67 6.34 11.98
CA TYR A 21 -5.42 6.48 13.22
C TYR A 21 -4.52 6.43 14.45
N ALA A 22 -3.53 5.53 14.47
CA ALA A 22 -2.57 5.43 15.57
C ALA A 22 -1.64 6.66 15.67
N ALA A 23 -1.36 7.32 14.54
CA ALA A 23 -0.54 8.53 14.50
C ALA A 23 -1.33 9.82 14.78
N PHE A 24 -2.66 9.78 14.74
CA PHE A 24 -3.49 10.97 14.93
C PHE A 24 -3.30 11.59 16.32
N PRO A 25 -3.25 12.94 16.45
CA PRO A 25 -3.41 13.97 15.42
C PRO A 25 -2.09 14.43 14.77
N SER A 26 -0.99 13.72 15.01
CA SER A 26 0.32 14.08 14.50
C SER A 26 0.49 13.66 13.04
N LYS A 27 1.35 14.38 12.31
CA LYS A 27 1.79 13.96 10.98
C LYS A 27 2.73 12.77 11.13
N SER A 28 2.50 11.72 10.35
CA SER A 28 3.40 10.59 10.21
C SER A 28 3.67 10.35 8.73
N PRO A 29 4.92 10.04 8.34
CA PRO A 29 5.13 9.42 7.04
C PRO A 29 4.40 8.08 7.00
N LEU A 30 3.97 7.70 5.80
CA LEU A 30 3.41 6.39 5.50
C LEU A 30 4.04 5.94 4.20
N TYR A 31 4.68 4.78 4.21
CA TYR A 31 5.35 4.22 3.05
C TYR A 31 4.61 3.00 2.52
N VAL A 32 4.87 2.63 1.26
CA VAL A 32 4.18 1.51 0.60
C VAL A 32 4.56 0.19 1.26
N ASP A 33 5.81 0.04 1.70
CA ASP A 33 6.31 -1.13 2.43
C ASP A 33 5.67 -1.31 3.81
N ASP A 34 5.24 -0.23 4.47
CA ASP A 34 4.43 -0.31 5.71
C ASP A 34 3.08 -1.00 5.46
N VAL A 35 2.59 -0.95 4.23
CA VAL A 35 1.25 -1.39 3.81
C VAL A 35 1.30 -2.74 3.08
N ALA A 36 2.18 -2.87 2.09
CA ALA A 36 2.32 -4.02 1.19
C ALA A 36 3.49 -4.95 1.55
N GLY A 37 4.38 -4.54 2.45
CA GLY A 37 5.60 -5.27 2.78
C GLY A 37 6.80 -4.86 1.90
N VAL A 38 7.97 -5.42 2.22
CA VAL A 38 9.21 -5.15 1.49
C VAL A 38 9.02 -5.52 0.01
N ASP A 39 9.45 -4.62 -0.88
CA ASP A 39 9.36 -4.87 -2.31
C ASP A 39 10.31 -5.98 -2.76
N ASP A 40 9.84 -6.77 -3.72
CA ASP A 40 10.59 -7.86 -4.36
C ASP A 40 10.46 -7.70 -5.88
N PRO A 41 11.30 -6.83 -6.49
CA PRO A 41 11.20 -6.54 -7.90
C PRO A 41 11.69 -7.71 -8.76
N ASP A 42 11.13 -7.85 -9.96
CA ASP A 42 11.51 -8.89 -10.91
C ASP A 42 12.90 -8.64 -11.56
N GLU A 43 13.29 -9.54 -12.48
CA GLU A 43 14.57 -9.45 -13.20
C GLU A 43 14.74 -8.17 -14.05
N TYR A 44 13.66 -7.43 -14.30
CA TYR A 44 13.64 -6.15 -15.02
C TYR A 44 13.49 -4.94 -14.08
N GLY A 45 13.40 -5.17 -12.77
CA GLY A 45 13.21 -4.13 -11.77
C GLY A 45 11.76 -3.69 -11.60
N LEU A 46 10.79 -4.45 -12.11
CA LEU A 46 9.37 -4.14 -11.92
C LEU A 46 8.93 -4.54 -10.51
N HIS A 47 8.30 -3.60 -9.80
CA HIS A 47 7.74 -3.83 -8.47
C HIS A 47 6.77 -5.02 -8.45
N SER A 48 6.73 -5.73 -7.33
CA SER A 48 5.79 -6.84 -7.17
C SER A 48 4.33 -6.38 -7.35
N PRO A 49 3.42 -7.27 -7.79
CA PRO A 49 2.01 -6.93 -7.94
C PRO A 49 1.38 -6.41 -6.64
N ASP A 50 1.74 -6.98 -5.50
CA ASP A 50 1.23 -6.55 -4.19
C ASP A 50 1.80 -5.19 -3.77
N TYR A 51 3.08 -4.91 -4.01
CA TYR A 51 3.67 -3.59 -3.76
C TYR A 51 3.01 -2.50 -4.60
N THR A 52 2.79 -2.81 -5.89
CA THR A 52 2.07 -1.93 -6.82
C THR A 52 0.61 -1.71 -6.40
N ALA A 53 -0.08 -2.76 -5.94
CA ALA A 53 -1.45 -2.66 -5.43
C ALA A 53 -1.54 -1.80 -4.16
N GLY A 54 -0.59 -1.95 -3.23
CA GLY A 54 -0.48 -1.10 -2.04
C GLY A 54 -0.27 0.37 -2.40
N PHE A 55 0.60 0.67 -3.36
CA PHE A 55 0.81 2.02 -3.86
C PHE A 55 -0.47 2.63 -4.45
N PHE A 56 -1.20 1.88 -5.29
CA PHE A 56 -2.47 2.37 -5.84
C PHE A 56 -3.56 2.53 -4.78
N ALA A 57 -3.58 1.70 -3.74
CA ALA A 57 -4.48 1.88 -2.61
C ALA A 57 -4.20 3.18 -1.85
N MET A 58 -2.93 3.57 -1.70
CA MET A 58 -2.54 4.85 -1.10
C MET A 58 -2.90 6.05 -1.98
N LEU A 59 -2.80 5.94 -3.31
CA LEU A 59 -3.21 7.01 -4.23
C LEU A 59 -4.73 7.19 -4.32
N TRP A 60 -5.48 6.12 -4.08
CA TRP A 60 -6.94 6.17 -4.10
C TRP A 60 -7.52 6.87 -2.86
N LEU A 61 -6.90 6.64 -1.69
CA LEU A 61 -7.31 7.21 -0.41
C LEU A 61 -6.97 8.71 -0.30
#